data_AF-A0A519UR30-F1
#
_entry.id   AF-A0A519UR30-F1
#
_cell.length_a   1.000
_cell.length_b   1.000
_cell.length_c   1.000
_cell.angle_alpha   90.00
_cell.angle_beta   90.00
_cell.angle_gamma   90.00
#
_symmetry.space_group_name_H-M   'P 1'
#
loop_
_entity.id
_entity.type
_entity.pdbx_description
1 polymer ?
#
loop_
_entity_poly.entity_id
_entity_poly.type
_entity_poly.pdbx_seq_one_letter_code
_entity_poly.pdbx_strand_id
1 'polypeptide(L)'
;MKRFVLAVICLGFGLMASAQQTPPPTNNPATKPATQKKFTPKKDGYISEASSVVDTVVPYSKVDETSLPFVKRVWREINLTDSLNAMLSSPKSNLMAVIFEAINNGELDLFAPDDESFQNQPLSSMKGPEVNGVKSSTADTAFLGINPATGELNRANNEFFAASFPLVRIKEDWILDTKRGVFEPRIIGIAPVRVDVKTQVDNNGNPVTNPETNMIYADSLKSVVGWLYFDDLREVLVKKKVAIEFNDASGLNFDDVFIRRMFSSYITKWSNPYDTRIEDYITDPKERIMEADRYKNKLSDFQKSIWAAPTTTPTADNKAVEPKPKKGLFNKN
;
A
#
# COMPACT_ATOMS: atom_id res chain seq x y z
N MET A 1 -101.24 16.01 64.10
CA MET A 1 -100.97 16.85 65.28
C MET A 1 -99.56 17.40 65.09
N LYS A 2 -99.22 18.68 64.88
CA LYS A 2 -99.90 19.99 64.87
C LYS A 2 -99.69 20.66 63.48
N ARG A 3 -100.66 21.48 63.07
CA ARG A 3 -100.73 22.23 61.81
C ARG A 3 -100.49 23.73 62.07
N PHE A 4 -99.89 24.45 61.12
CA PHE A 4 -100.12 25.86 60.72
C PHE A 4 -99.32 26.06 59.40
N VAL A 5 -99.90 26.06 58.18
CA VAL A 5 -100.71 27.08 57.45
C VAL A 5 -99.84 28.27 56.96
N LEU A 6 -99.41 28.25 55.68
CA LEU A 6 -99.78 29.15 54.54
C LEU A 6 -98.86 30.41 54.48
N ALA A 7 -98.41 31.01 53.37
CA ALA A 7 -98.92 31.11 52.00
C ALA A 7 -97.93 31.86 51.05
N VAL A 8 -98.19 31.77 49.72
CA VAL A 8 -98.00 32.80 48.65
C VAL A 8 -96.56 32.99 48.10
N ILE A 9 -96.21 32.46 46.91
CA ILE A 9 -96.42 32.97 45.53
C ILE A 9 -95.58 34.23 45.20
N CYS A 10 -94.60 34.12 44.27
CA CYS A 10 -94.54 34.87 42.99
C CYS A 10 -93.13 34.96 42.36
N LEU A 11 -93.11 34.61 41.06
CA LEU A 11 -92.32 35.11 39.94
C LEU A 11 -90.78 35.14 39.99
N GLY A 12 -90.20 34.36 39.06
CA GLY A 12 -88.83 34.52 38.60
C GLY A 12 -88.64 35.68 37.63
N PHE A 13 -87.40 36.12 37.54
CA PHE A 13 -86.82 36.87 36.42
C PHE A 13 -85.36 36.43 36.30
N GLY A 14 -84.96 36.03 35.09
CA GLY A 14 -83.62 35.53 34.79
C GLY A 14 -82.63 36.62 34.35
N LEU A 15 -81.39 36.15 34.14
CA LEU A 15 -80.25 36.76 33.45
C LEU A 15 -79.56 37.96 34.13
N MET A 16 -78.32 37.78 34.56
CA MET A 16 -77.13 38.15 33.77
C MET A 16 -75.82 37.87 34.51
N ALA A 17 -74.78 37.64 33.71
CA ALA A 17 -73.40 37.37 34.07
C ALA A 17 -72.74 38.51 34.88
N SER A 18 -71.75 38.16 35.69
CA SER A 18 -70.85 39.11 36.36
C SER A 18 -69.40 38.80 36.00
N ALA A 19 -68.65 39.85 35.66
CA ALA A 19 -67.25 39.85 35.27
C ALA A 19 -66.33 40.22 36.45
N GLN A 20 -65.05 39.82 36.41
CA GLN A 20 -63.97 40.56 37.08
C GLN A 20 -62.63 40.41 36.33
N GLN A 21 -61.92 41.53 36.16
CA GLN A 21 -60.74 41.78 35.31
C GLN A 21 -59.39 41.47 36.00
N THR A 22 -58.35 41.12 35.22
CA THR A 22 -56.90 41.30 35.51
C THR A 22 -56.13 41.53 34.16
N PRO A 23 -54.83 41.95 34.10
CA PRO A 23 -54.32 43.24 33.57
C PRO A 23 -53.79 43.21 32.10
N PRO A 24 -53.25 44.31 31.52
CA PRO A 24 -53.26 44.60 30.08
C PRO A 24 -52.14 43.92 29.25
N PRO A 25 -52.27 43.87 27.90
CA PRO A 25 -51.35 43.17 27.02
C PRO A 25 -50.06 43.96 26.74
N THR A 26 -48.90 43.32 26.89
CA THR A 26 -47.64 43.80 26.32
C THR A 26 -47.50 43.29 24.88
N ASN A 27 -47.57 44.22 23.93
CA ASN A 27 -47.20 44.00 22.54
C ASN A 27 -45.69 43.69 22.46
N ASN A 28 -45.34 42.44 22.20
CA ASN A 28 -44.02 42.08 21.67
C ASN A 28 -44.19 41.63 20.21
N PRO A 29 -43.50 42.25 19.24
CA PRO A 29 -43.62 41.90 17.83
C PRO A 29 -43.11 40.48 17.62
N ALA A 30 -43.91 39.66 16.93
CA ALA A 30 -43.59 38.30 16.54
C ALA A 30 -42.22 38.25 15.84
N THR A 31 -41.19 37.83 16.57
CA THR A 31 -39.91 37.45 15.99
C THR A 31 -40.18 36.17 15.22
N LYS A 32 -40.19 36.24 13.89
CA LYS A 32 -40.26 35.05 13.03
C LYS A 32 -39.21 34.05 13.55
N PRO A 33 -39.58 32.81 13.90
CA PRO A 33 -38.59 31.83 14.31
C PRO A 33 -37.59 31.67 13.16
N ALA A 34 -36.33 32.01 13.41
CA ALA A 34 -35.25 31.86 12.46
C ALA A 34 -35.20 30.37 12.08
N THR A 35 -35.60 30.05 10.85
CA THR A 35 -35.57 28.71 10.32
C THR A 35 -34.12 28.23 10.41
N GLN A 36 -33.84 27.34 11.35
CA GLN A 36 -32.52 26.72 11.47
C GLN A 36 -32.26 26.03 10.13
N LYS A 37 -31.34 26.59 9.33
CA LYS A 37 -30.91 25.97 8.08
C LYS A 37 -30.32 24.61 8.46
N LYS A 38 -31.02 23.52 8.15
CA LYS A 38 -30.48 22.17 8.27
C LYS A 38 -29.13 22.15 7.59
N PHE A 39 -28.09 21.70 8.29
CA PHE A 39 -26.76 21.56 7.73
C PHE A 39 -26.83 20.51 6.62
N THR A 40 -26.97 20.97 5.39
CA THR A 40 -26.65 20.18 4.22
C THR A 40 -25.18 20.43 3.91
N PRO A 41 -24.34 19.38 3.78
CA PRO A 41 -22.97 19.56 3.35
C PRO A 41 -23.01 20.29 2.01
N LYS A 42 -22.42 21.48 1.97
CA LYS A 42 -22.30 22.23 0.73
C LYS A 42 -21.30 21.48 -0.14
N LYS A 43 -21.58 21.40 -1.45
CA LYS A 43 -20.62 20.93 -2.43
C LYS A 43 -19.39 21.83 -2.34
N ASP A 44 -18.28 21.26 -1.91
CA ASP A 44 -16.98 21.91 -1.98
C ASP A 44 -16.43 21.71 -3.41
N GLY A 45 -15.84 22.76 -3.97
CA GLY A 45 -15.28 22.74 -5.32
C GLY A 45 -16.27 22.85 -6.50
N TYR A 46 -15.69 23.16 -7.67
CA TYR A 46 -16.39 23.30 -8.95
C TYR A 46 -16.80 21.92 -9.51
N ILE A 47 -15.87 20.98 -9.44
CA ILE A 47 -16.09 19.56 -9.73
C ILE A 47 -16.52 18.93 -8.40
N SER A 48 -17.72 18.37 -8.35
CA SER A 48 -18.08 17.51 -7.22
C SER A 48 -17.26 16.25 -7.39
N GLU A 49 -16.62 15.77 -6.32
CA GLU A 49 -16.15 14.38 -6.21
C GLU A 49 -17.35 13.41 -6.23
N ALA A 50 -18.16 13.50 -7.28
CA ALA A 50 -19.30 12.66 -7.56
C ALA A 50 -18.79 11.64 -8.57
N SER A 51 -18.09 10.63 -8.08
CA SER A 51 -17.84 9.43 -8.85
C SER A 51 -17.91 8.23 -7.92
N SER A 52 -19.14 7.92 -7.50
CA SER A 52 -19.54 6.53 -7.26
C SER A 52 -19.77 5.82 -8.60
N VAL A 53 -18.89 6.03 -9.58
CA VAL A 53 -18.70 5.02 -10.62
C VAL A 53 -18.04 3.87 -9.88
N VAL A 54 -18.70 2.71 -9.89
CA VAL A 54 -18.12 1.51 -9.31
C VAL A 54 -16.92 1.15 -10.19
N ASP A 55 -15.76 1.68 -9.83
CA ASP A 55 -14.52 1.38 -10.50
C ASP A 55 -14.26 -0.12 -10.27
N THR A 56 -14.39 -0.91 -11.33
CA THR A 56 -14.20 -2.36 -11.31
C THR A 56 -12.83 -2.70 -11.86
N VAL A 57 -12.25 -3.78 -11.36
CA VAL A 57 -10.91 -4.23 -11.78
C VAL A 57 -10.98 -4.69 -13.24
N VAL A 58 -10.07 -4.17 -14.07
CA VAL A 58 -9.90 -4.67 -15.44
C VAL A 58 -9.09 -5.97 -15.39
N PRO A 59 -9.65 -7.12 -15.78
CA PRO A 59 -8.92 -8.39 -15.71
C PRO A 59 -7.77 -8.42 -16.71
N TYR A 60 -6.69 -9.12 -16.35
CA TYR A 60 -5.62 -9.41 -17.30
C TYR A 60 -6.13 -10.27 -18.47
N SER A 61 -5.42 -10.21 -19.59
CA SER A 61 -5.70 -11.13 -20.68
C SER A 61 -5.43 -12.57 -20.24
N LYS A 62 -6.32 -13.48 -20.63
CA LYS A 62 -6.11 -14.92 -20.42
C LYS A 62 -4.96 -15.38 -21.29
N VAL A 63 -4.02 -16.10 -20.69
CA VAL A 63 -2.84 -16.64 -21.38
C VAL A 63 -2.81 -18.13 -21.13
N ASP A 64 -2.56 -18.88 -22.22
CA ASP A 64 -2.39 -20.32 -22.14
C ASP A 64 -0.92 -20.65 -21.99
N GLU A 65 -0.60 -21.66 -21.16
CA GLU A 65 0.78 -22.09 -20.89
C GLU A 65 1.53 -22.48 -22.17
N THR A 66 0.84 -23.09 -23.15
CA THR A 66 1.43 -23.48 -24.44
C THR A 66 1.88 -22.29 -25.29
N SER A 67 1.39 -21.08 -24.99
CA SER A 67 1.64 -19.86 -25.77
C SER A 67 2.75 -19.01 -25.16
N LEU A 68 3.38 -19.49 -24.09
CA LEU A 68 4.43 -18.83 -23.31
C LEU A 68 5.80 -19.46 -23.56
N PRO A 69 6.51 -19.11 -24.65
CA PRO A 69 7.87 -19.59 -24.88
C PRO A 69 8.89 -19.04 -23.87
N PHE A 70 8.59 -17.93 -23.20
CA PHE A 70 9.50 -17.30 -22.25
C PHE A 70 8.73 -16.73 -21.07
N VAL A 71 9.16 -17.13 -19.87
CA VAL A 71 8.69 -16.60 -18.59
C VAL A 71 9.90 -16.33 -17.72
N LYS A 72 9.94 -15.14 -17.11
CA LYS A 72 11.00 -14.78 -16.17
C LYS A 72 10.47 -14.09 -14.94
N ARG A 73 10.71 -14.70 -13.79
CA ARG A 73 10.32 -14.13 -12.49
C ARG A 73 11.36 -13.16 -11.96
N VAL A 74 10.90 -12.01 -11.51
CA VAL A 74 11.71 -10.91 -11.00
C VAL A 74 11.09 -10.36 -9.72
N TRP A 75 11.93 -10.03 -8.75
CA TRP A 75 11.52 -9.31 -7.55
C TRP A 75 12.11 -7.91 -7.61
N ARG A 76 11.27 -6.93 -7.31
CA ARG A 76 11.61 -5.51 -7.35
C ARG A 76 11.28 -4.87 -6.02
N GLU A 77 12.01 -3.82 -5.67
CA GLU A 77 11.67 -2.95 -4.55
C GLU A 77 11.33 -1.56 -5.08
N ILE A 78 10.18 -1.07 -4.65
CA ILE A 78 9.76 0.32 -4.78
C ILE A 78 10.13 1.02 -3.48
N ASN A 79 10.84 2.13 -3.59
CA ASN A 79 11.06 3.00 -2.45
C ASN A 79 9.97 4.08 -2.40
N LEU A 80 9.16 4.09 -1.34
CA LEU A 80 8.08 5.05 -1.13
C LEU A 80 8.60 6.44 -0.71
N THR A 81 9.84 6.52 -0.22
CA THR A 81 10.47 7.80 0.17
C THR A 81 11.04 8.56 -1.03
N ASP A 82 11.11 7.92 -2.21
CA ASP A 82 11.60 8.55 -3.43
C ASP A 82 10.54 9.50 -4.01
N SER A 83 10.99 10.67 -4.49
CA SER A 83 10.12 11.67 -5.12
C SER A 83 9.40 11.12 -6.35
N LEU A 84 10.04 10.22 -7.11
CA LEU A 84 9.40 9.55 -8.25
C LEU A 84 8.18 8.69 -7.86
N ASN A 85 8.13 8.25 -6.60
CA ASN A 85 7.06 7.43 -6.05
C ASN A 85 6.17 8.20 -5.07
N ALA A 86 6.28 9.53 -5.02
CA ALA A 86 5.53 10.37 -4.07
C ALA A 86 4.00 10.16 -4.15
N MET A 87 3.48 9.81 -5.33
CA MET A 87 2.06 9.49 -5.51
C MET A 87 1.60 8.30 -4.66
N LEU A 88 2.48 7.34 -4.34
CA LEU A 88 2.15 6.16 -3.53
C LEU A 88 2.17 6.44 -2.03
N SER A 89 2.84 7.52 -1.59
CA SER A 89 3.08 7.84 -0.18
C SER A 89 2.53 9.21 0.22
N SER A 90 1.59 9.76 -0.55
CA SER A 90 1.00 11.07 -0.27
C SER A 90 0.30 11.08 1.11
N PRO A 91 0.42 12.15 1.90
CA PRO A 91 -0.26 12.26 3.19
C PRO A 91 -1.79 12.12 3.12
N LYS A 92 -2.39 12.49 1.98
CA LYS A 92 -3.84 12.32 1.74
C LYS A 92 -4.21 10.88 1.36
N SER A 93 -3.34 10.20 0.64
CA SER A 93 -3.56 8.85 0.10
C SER A 93 -2.26 8.06 0.18
N ASN A 94 -2.09 7.27 1.25
CA ASN A 94 -0.92 6.44 1.46
C ASN A 94 -1.24 4.97 1.16
N LEU A 95 -0.46 4.34 0.28
CA LEU A 95 -0.64 2.94 -0.11
C LEU A 95 -0.59 1.98 1.09
N MET A 96 0.35 2.16 2.01
CA MET A 96 0.51 1.29 3.19
C MET A 96 -0.68 1.41 4.13
N ALA A 97 -1.21 2.62 4.31
CA ALA A 97 -2.40 2.84 5.12
C ALA A 97 -3.64 2.15 4.52
N VAL A 98 -3.80 2.20 3.19
CA VAL A 98 -4.89 1.51 2.47
C VAL A 98 -4.79 -0.01 2.64
N ILE A 99 -3.59 -0.57 2.47
CA ILE A 99 -3.36 -2.01 2.62
C ILE A 99 -3.65 -2.45 4.05
N PHE A 100 -3.16 -1.71 5.05
CA PHE A 100 -3.38 -2.03 6.45
C PHE A 100 -4.87 -1.95 6.83
N GLU A 101 -5.58 -0.91 6.38
CA GLU A 101 -7.04 -0.77 6.59
C GLU A 101 -7.78 -2.00 6.04
N ALA A 102 -7.45 -2.43 4.82
CA ALA A 102 -8.10 -3.57 4.19
C ALA A 102 -7.79 -4.91 4.88
N ILE A 103 -6.55 -5.10 5.36
CA ILE A 103 -6.19 -6.28 6.17
C ILE A 103 -6.94 -6.28 7.50
N ASN A 104 -7.04 -5.13 8.18
CA ASN A 104 -7.78 -5.01 9.43
C ASN A 104 -9.30 -5.22 9.26
N ASN A 105 -9.85 -4.84 8.10
CA ASN A 105 -11.23 -5.13 7.74
C ASN A 105 -11.46 -6.61 7.37
N GLY A 106 -10.40 -7.40 7.19
CA GLY A 106 -10.48 -8.78 6.71
C GLY A 106 -10.83 -8.90 5.23
N GLU A 107 -10.62 -7.84 4.43
CA GLU A 107 -10.80 -7.86 2.98
C GLU A 107 -9.61 -8.50 2.25
N LEU A 108 -8.44 -8.55 2.89
CA LEU A 108 -7.20 -9.09 2.31
C LEU A 108 -6.56 -10.15 3.21
N ASP A 109 -6.06 -11.18 2.54
CA ASP A 109 -5.28 -12.24 3.15
C ASP A 109 -3.78 -11.94 3.08
N LEU A 110 -3.12 -12.00 4.23
CA LEU A 110 -1.67 -11.82 4.35
C LEU A 110 -0.99 -13.18 4.49
N PHE A 111 -0.07 -13.50 3.59
CA PHE A 111 0.72 -14.73 3.62
C PHE A 111 2.08 -14.49 4.30
N ALA A 112 2.67 -15.55 4.84
CA ALA A 112 3.96 -15.47 5.54
C ALA A 112 5.09 -14.98 4.60
N PRO A 113 6.14 -14.34 5.14
CA PRO A 113 7.28 -13.85 4.35
C PRO A 113 7.97 -14.93 3.48
N ASP A 114 8.01 -16.15 3.99
CA ASP A 114 8.65 -17.31 3.35
C ASP A 114 7.71 -18.02 2.37
N ASP A 115 6.39 -17.81 2.47
CA ASP A 115 5.43 -18.36 1.52
C ASP A 115 5.19 -17.40 0.36
N GLU A 116 6.08 -17.45 -0.63
CA GLU A 116 5.88 -16.71 -1.86
C GLU A 116 4.99 -17.42 -2.89
N SER A 117 4.49 -18.62 -2.57
CA SER A 117 3.68 -19.46 -3.48
C SER A 117 2.18 -19.33 -3.26
N PHE A 118 1.78 -18.65 -2.18
CA PHE A 118 0.39 -18.42 -1.78
C PHE A 118 -0.40 -19.72 -1.57
N GLN A 119 0.27 -20.82 -1.22
CA GLN A 119 -0.36 -22.13 -1.03
C GLN A 119 -0.66 -22.45 0.43
N ASN A 120 0.08 -21.85 1.36
CA ASN A 120 -0.16 -22.08 2.78
C ASN A 120 -1.30 -21.20 3.27
N GLN A 121 -1.81 -21.50 4.47
CA GLN A 121 -2.88 -20.71 5.06
C GLN A 121 -2.40 -19.28 5.33
N PRO A 122 -3.27 -18.27 5.13
CA PRO A 122 -2.93 -16.90 5.43
C PRO A 122 -2.71 -16.73 6.93
N LEU A 123 -1.82 -15.81 7.30
CA LEU A 123 -1.48 -15.45 8.66
C LEU A 123 -2.73 -15.01 9.45
N SER A 124 -3.68 -14.35 8.79
CA SER A 124 -4.98 -13.96 9.37
C SER A 124 -5.81 -15.15 9.86
N SER A 125 -5.64 -16.33 9.24
CA SER A 125 -6.34 -17.56 9.62
C SER A 125 -5.58 -18.38 10.67
N MET A 126 -4.29 -18.11 10.90
CA MET A 126 -3.49 -18.71 11.97
C MET A 126 -3.81 -18.07 13.33
N LYS A 127 -5.09 -18.13 13.74
CA LYS A 127 -5.52 -17.67 15.06
C LYS A 127 -5.41 -18.84 16.07
N GLY A 128 -4.20 -19.08 16.58
CA GLY A 128 -3.93 -20.08 17.61
C GLY A 128 -2.79 -19.65 18.54
N PRO A 129 -2.84 -19.96 19.86
CA PRO A 129 -1.82 -19.59 20.84
C PRO A 129 -0.60 -20.53 20.82
N GLU A 130 -0.13 -20.92 19.63
CA GLU A 130 1.06 -21.76 19.47
C GLU A 130 2.07 -21.16 18.49
N VAL A 131 2.47 -19.94 18.81
CA VAL A 131 3.76 -19.38 18.40
C VAL A 131 4.85 -19.96 19.30
N ASN A 132 5.06 -21.28 19.27
CA ASN A 132 6.13 -21.96 20.03
C ASN A 132 7.10 -22.75 19.13
N GLY A 133 7.01 -22.58 17.81
CA GLY A 133 7.92 -23.24 16.86
C GLY A 133 8.24 -22.42 15.62
N VAL A 134 7.33 -21.54 15.20
CA VAL A 134 7.63 -20.48 14.25
C VAL A 134 8.03 -19.29 15.09
N LYS A 135 9.28 -18.84 14.95
CA LYS A 135 9.70 -17.53 15.45
C LYS A 135 8.81 -16.50 14.72
N SER A 136 7.63 -16.21 15.27
CA SER A 136 6.84 -15.04 14.89
C SER A 136 7.72 -13.88 15.30
N SER A 137 8.53 -13.48 14.34
CA SER A 137 9.46 -12.40 14.51
C SER A 137 8.61 -11.18 14.84
N THR A 138 9.16 -10.30 15.66
CA THR A 138 8.59 -9.03 16.08
C THR A 138 8.04 -8.16 14.92
N ALA A 139 8.28 -8.55 13.66
CA ALA A 139 7.68 -8.00 12.45
C ALA A 139 6.19 -8.34 12.27
N ASP A 140 5.74 -9.55 12.62
CA ASP A 140 4.36 -10.02 12.41
C ASP A 140 3.37 -9.27 13.31
N THR A 141 3.78 -8.97 14.55
CA THR A 141 2.96 -8.27 15.55
C THR A 141 2.93 -6.75 15.30
N ALA A 142 4.01 -6.19 14.76
CA ALA A 142 4.14 -4.75 14.53
C ALA A 142 3.31 -4.26 13.34
N PHE A 143 3.17 -5.08 12.29
CA PHE A 143 2.28 -4.74 11.19
C PHE A 143 0.80 -4.81 11.60
N LEU A 144 0.44 -5.61 12.61
CA LEU A 144 -0.91 -5.67 13.18
C LEU A 144 -1.20 -4.56 14.21
N GLY A 145 -0.33 -3.54 14.30
CA GLY A 145 -0.55 -2.37 15.15
C GLY A 145 -0.31 -2.59 16.64
N ILE A 146 0.26 -3.73 17.04
CA ILE A 146 0.65 -3.98 18.43
C ILE A 146 2.12 -3.62 18.56
N ASN A 147 2.41 -2.54 19.29
CA ASN A 147 3.79 -2.25 19.68
C ASN A 147 4.27 -3.37 20.62
N PRO A 148 5.29 -4.16 20.23
CA PRO A 148 5.76 -5.30 21.03
C PRO A 148 6.35 -4.88 22.39
N ALA A 149 6.72 -3.61 22.55
CA ALA A 149 7.28 -3.07 23.78
C ALA A 149 6.22 -2.49 24.75
N THR A 150 5.09 -1.98 24.24
CA THR A 150 4.12 -1.25 25.07
C THR A 150 2.71 -1.84 25.07
N GLY A 151 2.38 -2.76 24.17
CA GLY A 151 1.05 -3.37 24.09
C GLY A 151 -0.08 -2.38 23.74
N GLU A 152 0.24 -1.13 23.44
CA GLU A 152 -0.71 -0.14 22.98
C GLU A 152 -1.02 -0.36 21.49
N LEU A 153 -2.30 -0.21 21.15
CA LEU A 153 -2.75 -0.18 19.77
C LEU A 153 -2.18 1.12 19.17
N ASN A 154 -1.11 1.01 18.37
CA ASN A 154 -0.61 2.17 17.64
C ASN A 154 -1.76 2.65 16.76
N ARG A 155 -2.24 3.89 17.00
CA ARG A 155 -3.11 4.55 16.03
C ARG A 155 -2.29 4.67 14.75
N ALA A 156 -2.55 3.79 13.82
CA ALA A 156 -1.83 3.69 12.57
C ALA A 156 -2.06 5.00 11.79
N ASN A 157 -1.14 5.95 11.96
CA ASN A 157 -1.14 7.22 11.27
C ASN A 157 -0.25 7.11 10.03
N ASN A 158 -0.50 7.95 9.03
CA ASN A 158 0.27 7.93 7.79
C ASN A 158 1.77 8.17 8.02
N GLU A 159 2.13 8.92 9.07
CA GLU A 159 3.52 9.15 9.49
C GLU A 159 4.20 7.87 10.01
N PHE A 160 3.51 7.05 10.82
CA PHE A 160 4.03 5.76 11.28
C PHE A 160 4.30 4.80 10.13
N PHE A 161 3.38 4.74 9.16
CA PHE A 161 3.58 3.89 7.99
C PHE A 161 4.75 4.35 7.13
N ALA A 162 4.87 5.65 6.88
CA ALA A 162 6.00 6.20 6.12
C ALA A 162 7.35 5.94 6.80
N ALA A 163 7.39 6.01 8.14
CA ALA A 163 8.61 5.74 8.91
C ALA A 163 8.95 4.24 9.00
N SER A 164 7.95 3.37 9.19
CA SER A 164 8.17 1.95 9.48
C SER A 164 8.28 1.09 8.22
N PHE A 165 7.55 1.43 7.16
CA PHE A 165 7.46 0.67 5.91
C PHE A 165 7.83 1.54 4.70
N PRO A 166 9.10 1.96 4.58
CA PRO A 166 9.54 2.82 3.48
C PRO A 166 9.63 2.07 2.14
N LEU A 167 9.61 0.73 2.14
CA LEU A 167 9.86 -0.09 0.97
C LEU A 167 8.69 -1.03 0.70
N VAL A 168 8.40 -1.25 -0.59
CA VAL A 168 7.43 -2.24 -1.06
C VAL A 168 8.11 -3.18 -2.03
N ARG A 169 8.09 -4.47 -1.74
CA ARG A 169 8.63 -5.50 -2.63
C ARG A 169 7.52 -6.04 -3.51
N ILE A 170 7.81 -6.18 -4.80
CA ILE A 170 6.90 -6.70 -5.81
C ILE A 170 7.51 -7.97 -6.38
N LYS A 171 6.68 -9.00 -6.52
CA LYS A 171 6.98 -10.23 -7.24
C LYS A 171 6.21 -10.21 -8.56
N GLU A 172 6.92 -10.28 -9.67
CA GLU A 172 6.34 -10.19 -11.01
C GLU A 172 6.93 -11.23 -11.97
N ASP A 173 6.10 -11.71 -12.89
CA ASP A 173 6.49 -12.58 -14.00
C ASP A 173 6.49 -11.77 -15.30
N TRP A 174 7.65 -11.68 -15.94
CA TRP A 174 7.80 -11.18 -17.30
C TRP A 174 7.47 -12.30 -18.27
N ILE A 175 6.39 -12.13 -19.01
CA ILE A 175 5.89 -13.14 -19.94
C ILE A 175 5.98 -12.63 -21.38
N LEU A 176 6.36 -13.52 -22.30
CA LEU A 176 6.19 -13.30 -23.73
C LEU A 176 5.00 -14.11 -24.20
N ASP A 177 3.91 -13.44 -24.56
CA ASP A 177 2.75 -14.09 -25.16
C ASP A 177 2.90 -14.10 -26.69
N THR A 178 3.04 -15.30 -27.27
CA THR A 178 3.19 -15.46 -28.73
C THR A 178 1.92 -15.16 -29.50
N LYS A 179 0.73 -15.34 -28.90
CA LYS A 179 -0.54 -15.05 -29.57
C LYS A 179 -0.74 -13.55 -29.73
N ARG A 180 -0.35 -12.77 -28.72
CA ARG A 180 -0.45 -11.31 -28.72
C ARG A 180 0.81 -10.63 -29.27
N GLY A 181 1.94 -11.32 -29.29
CA GLY A 181 3.25 -10.75 -29.63
C GLY A 181 3.72 -9.70 -28.62
N VAL A 182 3.26 -9.79 -27.36
CA VAL A 182 3.53 -8.79 -26.33
C VAL A 182 4.42 -9.37 -25.24
N PHE A 183 5.46 -8.63 -24.87
CA PHE A 183 6.27 -8.87 -23.70
C PHE A 183 5.82 -7.93 -22.58
N GLU A 184 5.08 -8.45 -21.60
CA GLU A 184 4.49 -7.67 -20.51
C GLU A 184 4.84 -8.28 -19.14
N PRO A 185 5.05 -7.44 -18.11
CA PRO A 185 5.15 -7.92 -16.74
C PRO A 185 3.76 -8.11 -16.12
N ARG A 186 3.58 -9.22 -15.39
CA ARG A 186 2.41 -9.50 -14.58
C ARG A 186 2.80 -9.54 -13.12
N ILE A 187 2.18 -8.69 -12.31
CA ILE A 187 2.42 -8.68 -10.87
C ILE A 187 1.65 -9.85 -10.25
N ILE A 188 2.32 -10.64 -9.45
CA ILE A 188 1.74 -11.80 -8.75
C ILE A 188 1.43 -11.43 -7.31
N GLY A 189 2.35 -10.71 -6.67
CA GLY A 189 2.18 -10.32 -5.29
C GLY A 189 3.00 -9.11 -4.89
N ILE A 190 2.55 -8.49 -3.81
CA ILE A 190 3.13 -7.29 -3.23
C ILE A 190 3.36 -7.54 -1.75
N ALA A 191 4.48 -7.09 -1.22
CA ALA A 191 4.85 -7.27 0.17
C ALA A 191 5.41 -5.97 0.76
N PRO A 192 4.82 -5.44 1.85
CA PRO A 192 5.44 -4.37 2.62
C PRO A 192 6.77 -4.85 3.22
N VAL A 193 7.80 -4.00 3.14
CA VAL A 193 9.12 -4.26 3.71
C VAL A 193 9.38 -3.26 4.82
N ARG A 194 9.59 -3.80 6.01
CA ARG A 194 10.03 -3.06 7.19
C ARG A 194 11.53 -2.86 7.14
N VAL A 195 11.98 -1.67 7.52
CA VAL A 195 13.41 -1.38 7.71
C VAL A 195 13.65 -1.14 9.19
N ASP A 196 14.37 -2.04 9.82
CA ASP A 196 14.77 -1.93 11.22
C ASP A 196 16.23 -1.50 11.31
N VAL A 197 16.49 -0.45 12.10
CA VAL A 197 17.85 -0.02 12.39
C VAL A 197 18.32 -0.75 13.65
N LYS A 198 19.27 -1.67 13.50
CA LYS A 198 19.94 -2.30 14.63
C LYS A 198 21.22 -1.56 14.96
N THR A 199 21.30 -1.05 16.18
CA THR A 199 22.53 -0.51 16.73
C THR A 199 23.32 -1.65 17.37
N GLN A 200 24.62 -1.74 17.06
CA GLN A 200 25.49 -2.65 17.81
C GLN A 200 25.59 -2.15 19.25
N VAL A 201 25.42 -3.03 20.23
CA VAL A 201 25.59 -2.71 21.65
C VAL A 201 26.81 -3.44 22.20
N ASP A 202 27.56 -2.77 23.06
CA ASP A 202 28.66 -3.39 23.80
C ASP A 202 28.14 -4.35 24.88
N ASN A 203 29.04 -5.07 25.55
CA ASN A 203 28.69 -5.96 26.67
C ASN A 203 28.05 -5.22 27.86
N ASN A 204 28.07 -3.89 27.86
CA ASN A 204 27.51 -3.02 28.90
C ASN A 204 26.18 -2.38 28.47
N GLY A 205 25.66 -2.71 27.28
CA GLY A 205 24.39 -2.22 26.74
C GLY A 205 24.44 -0.83 26.10
N ASN A 206 25.63 -0.23 25.95
CA ASN A 206 25.77 1.05 25.27
C ASN A 206 25.96 0.85 23.75
N PRO A 207 25.41 1.72 22.90
CA PRO A 207 25.62 1.63 21.46
C PRO A 207 27.10 1.83 21.12
N VAL A 208 27.67 0.89 20.37
CA VAL A 208 29.05 0.97 19.88
C VAL A 208 29.12 2.10 18.86
N THR A 209 29.99 3.08 19.14
CA THR A 209 30.27 4.19 18.24
C THR A 209 31.59 3.96 17.50
N ASN A 210 31.67 4.44 16.27
CA ASN A 210 32.95 4.50 15.56
C ASN A 210 33.84 5.56 16.24
N PRO A 211 35.04 5.20 16.74
CA PRO A 211 35.92 6.13 17.44
C PRO A 211 36.43 7.30 16.57
N GLU A 212 36.36 7.22 15.24
CA GLU A 212 36.80 8.30 14.34
C GLU A 212 35.69 9.31 14.00
N THR A 213 34.43 8.86 13.94
CA THR A 213 33.29 9.67 13.48
C THR A 213 32.26 9.95 14.57
N ASN A 214 32.38 9.31 15.75
CA ASN A 214 31.38 9.32 16.82
C ASN A 214 29.97 8.94 16.37
N MET A 215 29.84 8.29 15.20
CA MET A 215 28.57 7.79 14.69
C MET A 215 28.32 6.39 15.25
N ILE A 216 27.06 6.10 15.62
CA ILE A 216 26.64 4.78 16.09
C ILE A 216 26.71 3.80 14.91
N TYR A 217 27.27 2.61 15.11
CA TYR A 217 27.17 1.54 14.12
C TYR A 217 25.72 1.08 14.03
N ALA A 218 25.04 1.55 13.00
CA ALA A 218 23.65 1.27 12.71
C ALA A 218 23.57 0.44 11.41
N ASP A 219 23.22 -0.83 11.54
CA ASP A 219 22.93 -1.69 10.38
C ASP A 219 21.43 -1.67 10.10
N SER A 220 21.07 -1.56 8.83
CA SER A 220 19.67 -1.49 8.38
C SER A 220 19.24 -2.86 7.88
N LEU A 221 18.44 -3.56 8.67
CA LEU A 221 17.88 -4.85 8.29
C LEU A 221 16.52 -4.67 7.62
N LYS A 222 16.41 -5.20 6.41
CA LYS A 222 15.16 -5.25 5.66
C LYS A 222 14.43 -6.56 5.98
N SER A 223 13.23 -6.46 6.52
CA SER A 223 12.37 -7.61 6.83
C SER A 223 11.09 -7.51 6.04
N VAL A 224 10.77 -8.54 5.24
CA VAL A 224 9.48 -8.65 4.56
C VAL A 224 8.44 -9.01 5.60
N VAL A 225 7.33 -8.29 5.64
CA VAL A 225 6.23 -8.53 6.61
C VAL A 225 5.39 -9.72 6.21
N GLY A 226 5.11 -9.83 4.91
CA GLY A 226 4.27 -10.89 4.35
C GLY A 226 3.86 -10.55 2.93
N TRP A 227 3.41 -11.56 2.20
CA TRP A 227 2.99 -11.44 0.80
C TRP A 227 1.49 -11.27 0.71
N LEU A 228 1.05 -10.36 -0.17
CA LEU A 228 -0.34 -10.17 -0.56
C LEU A 228 -0.50 -10.65 -2.00
N TYR A 229 -1.52 -11.45 -2.26
CA TYR A 229 -1.84 -11.86 -3.61
C TYR A 229 -2.38 -10.65 -4.38
N PHE A 230 -1.80 -10.38 -5.55
CA PHE A 230 -2.03 -9.10 -6.22
C PHE A 230 -3.47 -9.00 -6.72
N ASP A 231 -4.04 -10.04 -7.31
CA ASP A 231 -5.40 -9.99 -7.88
C ASP A 231 -6.45 -9.59 -6.81
N ASP A 232 -6.34 -10.12 -5.59
CA ASP A 232 -7.23 -9.77 -4.47
C ASP A 232 -7.01 -8.31 -4.03
N LEU A 233 -5.74 -7.89 -3.99
CA LEU A 233 -5.36 -6.52 -3.67
C LEU A 233 -5.93 -5.51 -4.69
N ARG A 234 -6.08 -5.87 -5.97
CA ARG A 234 -6.63 -4.98 -7.01
C ARG A 234 -8.05 -4.53 -6.69
N GLU A 235 -8.87 -5.39 -6.07
CA GLU A 235 -10.25 -5.05 -5.69
C GLU A 235 -10.32 -3.95 -4.62
N VAL A 236 -9.27 -3.82 -3.80
CA VAL A 236 -9.13 -2.75 -2.82
C VAL A 236 -8.54 -1.50 -3.47
N LEU A 237 -7.48 -1.67 -4.28
CA LEU A 237 -6.75 -0.56 -4.90
C LEU A 237 -7.56 0.21 -5.94
N VAL A 238 -8.52 -0.44 -6.59
CA VAL A 238 -9.40 0.22 -7.58
C VAL A 238 -10.38 1.20 -6.94
N LYS A 239 -10.74 0.99 -5.66
CA LYS A 239 -11.70 1.83 -4.92
C LYS A 239 -11.06 3.11 -4.36
N LYS A 240 -9.73 3.18 -4.30
CA LYS A 240 -8.99 4.26 -3.64
C LYS A 240 -8.26 5.10 -4.69
N LYS A 241 -8.55 6.40 -4.72
CA LYS A 241 -7.92 7.38 -5.60
C LYS A 241 -6.53 7.77 -5.07
N VAL A 242 -5.65 8.11 -6.00
CA VAL A 242 -4.29 8.58 -5.74
C VAL A 242 -4.26 10.11 -5.79
N ALA A 243 -3.68 10.72 -4.77
CA ALA A 243 -3.42 12.16 -4.76
C ALA A 243 -2.13 12.48 -5.51
N ILE A 244 -2.20 13.41 -6.47
CA ILE A 244 -1.07 13.89 -7.26
C ILE A 244 -0.88 15.37 -6.97
N GLU A 245 0.38 15.81 -6.84
CA GLU A 245 0.71 17.20 -6.47
C GLU A 245 0.20 18.25 -7.48
N PHE A 246 0.21 17.91 -8.77
CA PHE A 246 -0.12 18.86 -9.84
C PHE A 246 -1.59 18.88 -10.23
N ASN A 247 -2.36 17.84 -9.91
CA ASN A 247 -3.75 17.71 -10.36
C ASN A 247 -4.60 16.86 -9.41
N ASP A 248 -5.47 17.54 -8.66
CA ASP A 248 -6.47 16.90 -7.80
C ASP A 248 -7.58 16.21 -8.60
N ALA A 249 -7.79 16.57 -9.88
CA ALA A 249 -8.81 16.00 -10.76
C ALA A 249 -8.28 14.84 -11.63
N SER A 250 -7.13 14.23 -11.30
CA SER A 250 -6.52 13.19 -12.13
C SER A 250 -7.39 11.94 -12.27
N GLY A 251 -8.22 11.64 -11.27
CA GLY A 251 -9.12 10.48 -11.25
C GLY A 251 -8.41 9.12 -11.22
N LEU A 252 -7.08 9.10 -11.06
CA LEU A 252 -6.28 7.88 -11.08
C LEU A 252 -6.46 7.06 -9.79
N ASN A 253 -6.60 5.75 -9.94
CA ASN A 253 -6.66 4.80 -8.83
C ASN A 253 -5.29 4.20 -8.54
N PHE A 254 -5.13 3.59 -7.36
CA PHE A 254 -3.90 2.85 -7.07
C PHE A 254 -3.70 1.66 -8.03
N ASP A 255 -4.78 0.99 -8.46
CA ASP A 255 -4.70 -0.10 -9.45
C ASP A 255 -4.08 0.40 -10.77
N ASP A 256 -4.52 1.56 -11.27
CA ASP A 256 -3.96 2.17 -12.49
C ASP A 256 -2.46 2.42 -12.39
N VAL A 257 -1.96 2.84 -11.22
CA VAL A 257 -0.53 3.09 -10.98
C VAL A 257 0.28 1.81 -11.17
N PHE A 258 -0.19 0.67 -10.66
CA PHE A 258 0.50 -0.61 -10.79
C PHE A 258 0.38 -1.19 -12.21
N ILE A 259 -0.81 -1.16 -12.80
CA ILE A 259 -1.06 -1.69 -14.15
C ILE A 259 -0.28 -0.92 -15.21
N ARG A 260 -0.26 0.42 -15.11
CA ARG A 260 0.52 1.28 -16.03
C ARG A 260 1.99 1.40 -15.65
N ARG A 261 2.39 0.79 -14.53
CA ARG A 261 3.74 0.86 -13.96
C ARG A 261 4.25 2.29 -13.76
N MET A 262 3.41 3.17 -13.23
CA MET A 262 3.79 4.54 -12.90
C MET A 262 4.56 4.58 -11.56
N PHE A 263 5.65 3.83 -11.48
CA PHE A 263 6.52 3.77 -10.30
C PHE A 263 7.97 3.47 -10.69
N SER A 264 8.90 4.02 -9.90
CA SER A 264 10.32 3.70 -9.95
C SER A 264 10.62 2.52 -9.04
N SER A 265 11.43 1.58 -9.52
CA SER A 265 11.84 0.39 -8.76
C SER A 265 13.21 -0.11 -9.20
N TYR A 266 13.86 -0.86 -8.32
CA TYR A 266 15.10 -1.58 -8.58
C TYR A 266 14.91 -3.08 -8.38
N ILE A 267 15.68 -3.88 -9.11
CA ILE A 267 15.62 -5.35 -9.03
C ILE A 267 16.44 -5.82 -7.83
N THR A 268 15.89 -6.69 -7.01
CA THR A 268 16.57 -7.27 -5.83
C THR A 268 16.85 -8.76 -5.97
N LYS A 269 15.95 -9.47 -6.65
CA LYS A 269 16.11 -10.89 -6.97
C LYS A 269 15.73 -11.10 -8.43
N TRP A 270 16.47 -11.99 -9.06
CA TRP A 270 16.22 -12.44 -10.41
C TRP A 270 16.14 -13.95 -10.38
N SER A 271 15.13 -14.55 -11.03
CA SER A 271 15.00 -16.00 -11.06
C SER A 271 16.29 -16.65 -11.58
N ASN A 272 16.90 -17.48 -10.76
CA ASN A 272 18.13 -18.18 -11.05
C ASN A 272 18.06 -19.62 -10.49
N PRO A 273 18.94 -20.53 -10.96
CA PRO A 273 18.91 -21.92 -10.51
C PRO A 273 19.23 -22.13 -9.02
N TYR A 274 19.94 -21.18 -8.41
CA TYR A 274 20.42 -21.27 -7.02
C TYR A 274 19.52 -20.53 -6.02
N ASP A 275 18.43 -19.94 -6.49
CA ASP A 275 17.51 -19.07 -5.76
C ASP A 275 18.15 -17.89 -4.97
N THR A 276 19.35 -17.46 -5.36
CA THR A 276 20.09 -16.40 -4.66
C THR A 276 19.58 -15.00 -5.02
N ARG A 277 19.61 -14.10 -4.04
CA ARG A 277 19.34 -12.67 -4.22
C ARG A 277 20.64 -11.92 -4.55
N ILE A 278 20.51 -10.71 -5.10
CA ILE A 278 21.67 -9.85 -5.41
C ILE A 278 22.45 -9.52 -4.13
N GLU A 279 21.74 -9.37 -3.01
CA GLU A 279 22.33 -9.09 -1.70
C GLU A 279 23.14 -10.25 -1.11
N ASP A 280 22.92 -11.49 -1.55
CA ASP A 280 23.58 -12.67 -0.97
C ASP A 280 25.02 -12.83 -1.46
N TYR A 281 25.35 -12.29 -2.64
CA TYR A 281 26.68 -12.43 -3.26
C TYR A 281 27.41 -11.11 -3.49
N ILE A 282 26.74 -9.95 -3.36
CA ILE A 282 27.36 -8.62 -3.40
C ILE A 282 27.08 -7.92 -2.08
N THR A 283 28.13 -7.70 -1.28
CA THR A 283 28.03 -6.97 -0.01
C THR A 283 27.93 -5.46 -0.21
N ASP A 284 28.67 -4.91 -1.18
CA ASP A 284 28.73 -3.46 -1.40
C ASP A 284 27.40 -2.90 -1.94
N PRO A 285 26.78 -1.89 -1.29
CA PRO A 285 25.52 -1.31 -1.74
C PRO A 285 25.56 -0.71 -3.16
N LYS A 286 26.68 -0.12 -3.58
CA LYS A 286 26.78 0.53 -4.89
C LYS A 286 26.86 -0.51 -6.00
N GLU A 287 27.66 -1.55 -5.81
CA GLU A 287 27.73 -2.67 -6.74
C GLU A 287 26.39 -3.41 -6.88
N ARG A 288 25.60 -3.52 -5.80
CA ARG A 288 24.23 -4.10 -5.87
C ARG A 288 23.33 -3.32 -6.82
N ILE A 289 23.40 -1.99 -6.80
CA ILE A 289 22.60 -1.14 -7.71
C ILE A 289 23.06 -1.33 -9.16
N MET A 290 24.37 -1.37 -9.41
CA MET A 290 24.91 -1.61 -10.76
C MET A 290 24.49 -2.97 -11.31
N GLU A 291 24.47 -4.00 -10.47
CA GLU A 291 24.02 -5.33 -10.85
C GLU A 291 22.50 -5.38 -11.11
N ALA A 292 21.71 -4.67 -10.29
CA ALA A 292 20.28 -4.50 -10.54
C ALA A 292 20.00 -3.82 -11.90
N ASP A 293 20.75 -2.77 -12.22
CA ASP A 293 20.66 -2.08 -13.52
C ASP A 293 21.09 -2.96 -14.68
N ARG A 294 22.10 -3.83 -14.49
CA ARG A 294 22.49 -4.83 -15.49
C ARG A 294 21.33 -5.77 -15.82
N TYR A 295 20.61 -6.28 -14.81
CA TYR A 295 19.43 -7.13 -15.04
C TYR A 295 18.27 -6.36 -15.69
N LYS A 296 18.07 -5.10 -15.31
CA LYS A 296 17.08 -4.21 -15.93
C LYS A 296 17.38 -3.99 -17.41
N ASN A 297 18.64 -3.72 -17.75
CA ASN A 297 19.08 -3.57 -19.14
C ASN A 297 18.89 -4.86 -19.94
N LYS A 298 19.21 -6.03 -19.36
CA LYS A 298 18.94 -7.33 -20.01
C LYS A 298 17.46 -7.53 -20.37
N LEU A 299 16.52 -7.15 -19.50
CA LEU A 299 15.09 -7.20 -19.83
C LEU A 299 14.74 -6.25 -20.98
N SER A 300 15.25 -5.02 -20.92
CA SER A 300 15.00 -4.02 -21.95
C SER A 300 15.58 -4.45 -23.30
N ASP A 301 16.78 -5.02 -23.31
CA ASP A 301 17.44 -5.49 -24.52
C ASP A 301 16.75 -6.73 -25.09
N PHE A 302 16.25 -7.63 -24.23
CA PHE A 302 15.39 -8.73 -24.66
C PHE A 302 14.10 -8.20 -25.31
N GLN A 303 13.43 -7.23 -24.68
CA GLN A 303 12.25 -6.59 -25.25
C GLN A 303 12.53 -5.96 -26.61
N LYS A 304 13.65 -5.22 -26.75
CA LYS A 304 14.08 -4.66 -28.04
C LYS A 304 14.37 -5.75 -29.06
N SER A 305 14.98 -6.87 -28.66
CA SER A 305 15.32 -7.97 -29.55
C SER A 305 14.08 -8.67 -30.14
N ILE A 306 12.97 -8.73 -29.40
CA ILE A 306 11.70 -9.27 -29.89
C ILE A 306 11.12 -8.38 -31.00
N TRP A 307 11.40 -7.08 -30.97
CA TRP A 307 10.91 -6.12 -31.96
C TRP A 307 11.92 -5.88 -33.09
N ALA A 308 13.20 -6.13 -32.86
CA ALA A 308 14.23 -5.98 -33.86
C ALA A 308 14.05 -7.08 -34.93
N ALA A 309 13.96 -6.67 -36.19
CA ALA A 309 14.02 -7.61 -37.30
C ALA A 309 15.32 -8.44 -37.21
N PRO A 310 15.31 -9.72 -37.62
CA PRO A 310 16.53 -10.53 -37.67
C PRO A 310 17.51 -9.86 -38.63
N THR A 311 18.46 -9.12 -38.09
CA THR A 311 19.52 -8.51 -38.87
C THR A 311 20.46 -9.64 -39.28
N THR A 312 20.47 -9.99 -40.56
CA THR A 312 21.30 -11.06 -41.14
C THR A 312 22.78 -10.66 -41.23
N THR A 313 23.26 -9.80 -40.34
CA THR A 313 24.67 -9.43 -40.28
C THR A 313 25.27 -10.13 -39.08
N PRO A 314 26.04 -11.22 -39.26
CA PRO A 314 26.78 -11.80 -38.16
C PRO A 314 27.76 -10.73 -37.68
N THR A 315 27.51 -10.16 -36.50
CA THR A 315 28.45 -9.26 -35.84
C THR A 315 29.72 -10.07 -35.59
N ALA A 316 30.75 -9.78 -36.37
CA ALA A 316 32.07 -10.38 -36.30
C ALA A 316 32.85 -9.85 -35.08
N ASP A 317 32.28 -9.94 -33.88
CA ASP A 317 32.92 -9.56 -32.62
C ASP A 317 33.17 -10.80 -31.78
N ASN A 318 33.99 -11.69 -32.34
CA ASN A 318 34.81 -12.63 -31.58
C ASN A 318 36.11 -12.82 -32.34
N LYS A 319 36.90 -11.74 -32.45
CA LYS A 319 38.35 -11.90 -32.67
C LYS A 319 38.92 -12.49 -31.39
N ALA A 320 39.02 -13.82 -31.38
CA ALA A 320 39.90 -14.53 -30.47
C ALA A 320 41.26 -13.84 -30.48
N VAL A 321 41.65 -13.30 -29.33
CA VAL A 321 43.02 -12.86 -29.10
C VAL A 321 43.86 -14.14 -29.06
N GLU A 322 44.48 -14.49 -30.19
CA GLU A 322 45.48 -15.53 -30.23
C GLU A 322 46.61 -15.17 -29.26
N PRO A 323 47.01 -16.06 -28.33
CA PRO A 323 48.14 -15.80 -27.46
C PRO A 323 49.42 -15.81 -28.31
N LYS A 324 50.12 -14.67 -28.36
CA LYS A 324 51.44 -14.55 -29.00
C LYS A 324 52.37 -15.67 -28.46
N PRO A 325 53.08 -16.42 -29.33
CA PRO A 325 54.00 -17.44 -28.87
C PRO A 325 55.18 -16.80 -28.13
N LYS A 326 55.45 -17.30 -26.91
CA LYS A 326 56.65 -16.97 -26.14
C LYS A 326 57.88 -17.34 -26.97
N LYS A 327 58.69 -16.35 -27.37
CA LYS A 327 60.03 -16.61 -27.94
C LYS A 327 60.85 -17.33 -26.88
N GLY A 328 61.15 -18.59 -27.14
CA GLY A 328 62.09 -19.38 -26.34
C GLY A 328 63.48 -18.76 -26.44
N LEU A 329 64.07 -18.41 -25.29
CA LEU A 329 65.50 -18.26 -25.14
C LEU A 329 66.11 -19.67 -25.18
N PHE A 330 66.55 -20.09 -26.37
CA PHE A 330 67.54 -21.15 -26.50
C PHE A 330 68.89 -20.51 -26.83
N ASN A 331 69.79 -20.75 -25.89
CA ASN A 331 71.19 -20.38 -25.82
C ASN A 331 71.99 -20.94 -27.01
N LYS A 332 73.01 -20.21 -27.50
CA LYS A 332 74.23 -20.80 -28.07
C LYS A 332 75.36 -19.78 -28.26
N ASN A 333 76.49 -20.19 -27.70
CA ASN A 333 77.89 -19.74 -27.80
C ASN A 333 78.31 -18.54 -26.97
#